data_AF-A0A3C0T6S4-F1
#
_entry.id   AF-A0A3C0T6S4-F1
#
_cell.length_a   1.000
_cell.length_b   1.000
_cell.length_c   1.000
_cell.angle_alpha   90.00
_cell.angle_beta   90.00
_cell.angle_gamma   90.00
#
_symmetry.space_group_name_H-M   'P 1'
#
loop_
_entity.id
_entity.type
_entity.pdbx_description
1 polymer ?
#
loop_
_entity_poly.entity_id
_entity_poly.type
_entity_poly.pdbx_seq_one_letter_code
_entity_poly.pdbx_strand_id
1 'polypeptide(L)'
;MMSRIMLMCVCVFCANTFAEDLEFNNTWLRATPPGVSSAAIYGDLINNSDDEEVLVSVTSNVAKRVMLHRTSDERGMMRMMHVDKLILTPRAQESLSPGGLHLMLTGLQQFLTEGERV
;
A
#
# COMPACT_ATOMS: atom_id res chain seq x y z
N MET A 1 -32.78 -36.71 -42.24
CA MET A 1 -31.75 -35.68 -42.52
C MET A 1 -32.22 -34.37 -41.91
N MET A 2 -31.72 -34.01 -40.72
CA MET A 2 -31.87 -32.69 -40.08
C MET A 2 -30.96 -32.67 -38.85
N SER A 3 -29.74 -32.18 -39.06
CA SER A 3 -28.71 -32.01 -38.02
C SER A 3 -29.08 -30.79 -37.16
N ARG A 4 -29.25 -30.97 -35.86
CA ARG A 4 -29.40 -29.88 -34.90
C ARG A 4 -28.02 -29.56 -34.32
N ILE A 5 -27.39 -28.51 -34.84
CA ILE A 5 -26.16 -27.95 -34.31
C ILE A 5 -26.52 -27.22 -33.01
N MET A 6 -26.18 -27.83 -31.88
CA MET A 6 -26.27 -27.22 -30.55
C MET A 6 -25.02 -26.34 -30.36
N LEU A 7 -25.18 -25.03 -30.57
CA LEU A 7 -24.15 -24.03 -30.32
C LEU A 7 -24.04 -23.80 -28.80
N MET A 8 -23.07 -24.46 -28.16
CA MET A 8 -22.74 -24.25 -26.76
C MET A 8 -21.91 -22.97 -26.64
N CYS A 9 -22.55 -21.88 -26.19
CA CYS A 9 -21.89 -20.62 -25.91
C CYS A 9 -20.98 -20.81 -24.68
N VAL A 10 -19.66 -20.87 -24.90
CA VAL A 10 -18.67 -20.85 -23.83
C VAL A 10 -18.60 -19.41 -23.32
N CYS A 11 -19.25 -19.13 -22.19
CA CYS A 11 -19.04 -17.89 -21.46
C CYS A 11 -17.62 -17.92 -20.88
N VAL A 12 -16.69 -17.26 -21.55
CA VAL A 12 -15.39 -16.92 -20.98
C VAL A 12 -15.64 -15.90 -19.87
N PHE A 13 -15.61 -16.36 -18.63
CA PHE A 13 -15.65 -15.50 -17.46
C PHE A 13 -14.28 -14.83 -17.35
N CYS A 14 -14.15 -13.59 -17.83
CA CYS A 14 -12.98 -12.77 -17.54
C CYS A 14 -13.07 -12.40 -16.05
N ALA A 15 -12.17 -12.96 -15.24
CA ALA A 15 -11.97 -12.48 -13.88
C ALA A 15 -11.37 -11.08 -13.98
N ASN A 16 -12.16 -10.04 -13.73
CA ASN A 16 -11.62 -8.70 -13.51
C ASN A 16 -10.73 -8.77 -12.28
N THR A 17 -9.44 -8.49 -12.46
CA THR A 17 -8.50 -8.39 -11.36
C THR A 17 -8.72 -7.02 -10.71
N PHE A 18 -9.42 -6.98 -9.57
CA PHE A 18 -9.68 -5.76 -8.77
C PHE A 18 -8.42 -5.22 -8.06
N ALA A 19 -7.29 -5.17 -8.76
CA ALA A 19 -6.01 -4.68 -8.24
C ALA A 19 -5.54 -3.41 -8.95
N GLU A 20 -6.30 -2.89 -9.92
CA GLU A 20 -5.97 -1.65 -10.64
C GLU A 20 -6.47 -0.40 -9.92
N ASP A 21 -7.37 -0.57 -8.94
CA ASP A 21 -8.09 0.55 -8.33
C ASP A 21 -7.32 1.23 -7.20
N LEU A 22 -6.34 0.57 -6.58
CA LEU A 22 -5.51 1.17 -5.53
C LEU A 22 -4.08 1.36 -6.02
N GLU A 23 -3.63 2.60 -6.11
CA GLU A 23 -2.31 2.95 -6.66
C GLU A 23 -1.46 3.63 -5.58
N PHE A 24 -0.18 3.27 -5.49
CA PHE A 24 0.76 3.93 -4.58
C PHE A 24 1.90 4.61 -5.35
N ASN A 25 1.74 5.92 -5.52
CA ASN A 25 2.58 6.75 -6.37
C ASN A 25 3.62 7.54 -5.59
N ASN A 26 4.65 8.00 -6.32
CA ASN A 26 5.75 8.80 -5.77
C ASN A 26 6.39 8.15 -4.54
N THR A 27 6.40 6.82 -4.49
CA THR A 27 6.81 6.07 -3.30
C THR A 27 8.31 6.17 -3.09
N TRP A 28 8.71 6.51 -1.86
CA TRP A 28 10.11 6.59 -1.47
C TRP A 28 10.29 6.26 0.01
N LEU A 29 11.52 5.92 0.38
CA LEU A 29 11.96 5.72 1.75
C LEU A 29 13.35 6.31 1.94
N ARG A 30 13.74 6.58 3.18
CA ARG A 30 15.13 6.97 3.47
C ARG A 30 16.03 5.75 3.54
N ALA A 31 17.22 5.88 2.97
CA ALA A 31 18.30 4.92 3.16
C ALA A 31 18.57 4.73 4.66
N THR A 32 18.87 3.49 5.05
CA THR A 32 19.05 3.11 6.45
C THR A 32 20.54 2.93 6.76
N PRO A 33 21.10 3.63 7.75
CA PRO A 33 22.47 3.38 8.21
C PRO A 33 22.68 1.93 8.68
N PRO A 34 23.93 1.43 8.67
CA PRO A 34 24.26 0.13 9.24
C PRO A 34 23.75 0.00 10.69
N GLY A 35 23.09 -1.11 11.00
CA GLY A 35 22.54 -1.39 12.33
C GLY A 35 21.12 -0.86 12.58
N VAL A 36 20.55 -0.07 11.67
CA VAL A 36 19.14 0.35 11.75
C VAL A 36 18.24 -0.72 11.11
N SER A 37 17.27 -1.22 11.88
CA SER A 37 16.39 -2.31 11.46
C SER A 37 14.96 -1.87 11.12
N SER A 38 14.76 -0.57 10.94
CA SER A 38 13.47 0.03 10.61
C SER A 38 13.59 1.16 9.59
N ALA A 39 12.56 1.32 8.75
CA ALA A 39 12.47 2.40 7.78
C ALA A 39 11.01 2.90 7.70
N ALA A 40 10.81 4.11 7.19
CA ALA A 40 9.49 4.64 6.89
C ALA A 40 9.36 4.86 5.38
N ILE A 41 8.27 4.36 4.80
CA ILE A 41 7.86 4.60 3.42
C ILE A 41 6.82 5.73 3.39
N TYR A 42 7.00 6.60 2.41
CA TYR A 42 6.19 7.77 2.08
C TYR A 42 5.77 7.69 0.61
N GLY A 43 4.73 8.43 0.24
CA GLY A 43 4.17 8.47 -1.11
C GLY A 43 2.71 8.91 -1.10
N ASP A 44 2.01 8.68 -2.21
CA ASP A 44 0.61 9.05 -2.40
C ASP A 44 -0.23 7.81 -2.68
N LEU A 45 -1.09 7.45 -1.73
CA LEU A 45 -2.01 6.32 -1.89
C LEU A 45 -3.32 6.83 -2.49
N ILE A 46 -3.65 6.34 -3.69
CA ILE A 46 -4.75 6.82 -4.50
C ILE A 46 -5.76 5.69 -4.66
N ASN A 47 -7.02 5.99 -4.32
CA ASN A 47 -8.15 5.17 -4.67
C ASN A 47 -8.74 5.67 -5.99
N ASN A 48 -8.55 4.91 -7.06
CA ASN A 48 -9.08 5.14 -8.39
C ASN A 48 -10.47 4.50 -8.60
N SER A 49 -11.00 3.70 -7.67
CA SER A 49 -12.36 3.16 -7.80
C SER A 49 -13.44 4.21 -7.52
N ASP A 50 -14.66 3.84 -7.89
CA ASP A 50 -15.89 4.55 -7.53
C ASP A 50 -16.45 4.09 -6.17
N ASP A 51 -15.77 3.17 -5.49
CA ASP A 51 -16.15 2.58 -4.21
C ASP A 51 -15.19 2.99 -3.07
N GLU A 52 -15.60 2.79 -1.82
CA GLU A 52 -14.72 2.98 -0.67
C GLU A 52 -13.72 1.82 -0.58
N GLU A 53 -12.43 2.15 -0.50
CA GLU A 53 -11.36 1.18 -0.32
C GLU A 53 -10.79 1.24 1.09
N VAL A 54 -10.41 0.08 1.63
CA VAL A 54 -9.86 -0.02 2.98
C VAL A 54 -8.52 -0.74 2.95
N LEU A 55 -7.44 0.01 3.20
CA LEU A 55 -6.11 -0.56 3.41
C LEU A 55 -6.04 -1.16 4.81
N VAL A 56 -6.03 -2.49 4.88
CA VAL A 56 -5.98 -3.27 6.13
C VAL A 56 -4.61 -3.84 6.46
N SER A 57 -3.75 -4.04 5.45
CA SER A 57 -2.43 -4.62 5.64
C SER A 57 -1.50 -4.32 4.49
N VAL A 58 -0.20 -4.23 4.79
CA VAL A 58 0.87 -4.16 3.79
C VAL A 58 1.91 -5.22 4.15
N THR A 59 2.49 -5.84 3.13
CA THR A 59 3.57 -6.82 3.29
C THR A 59 4.79 -6.37 2.50
N SER A 60 5.98 -6.81 2.92
CA SER A 60 7.22 -6.52 2.22
C SER A 60 8.15 -7.74 2.29
N ASN A 61 8.94 -7.94 1.23
CA ASN A 61 10.02 -8.91 1.17
C ASN A 61 11.27 -8.46 1.95
N VAL A 62 11.49 -7.15 2.09
CA VAL A 62 12.69 -6.60 2.75
C VAL A 62 12.55 -6.42 4.26
N ALA A 63 11.33 -6.54 4.80
CA ALA A 63 11.03 -6.34 6.23
C ALA A 63 10.18 -7.48 6.80
N LYS A 64 10.30 -7.72 8.11
CA LYS A 64 9.44 -8.71 8.81
C LYS A 64 8.00 -8.24 8.95
N ARG A 65 7.77 -6.94 9.15
CA ARG A 65 6.44 -6.36 9.31
C ARG A 65 6.39 -4.97 8.69
N VAL A 66 5.23 -4.63 8.11
CA VAL A 66 4.88 -3.27 7.70
C VAL A 66 3.64 -2.86 8.48
N MET A 67 3.68 -1.68 9.09
CA MET A 67 2.60 -1.15 9.92
C MET A 67 2.27 0.27 9.47
N LEU A 68 0.98 0.60 9.39
CA LEU A 68 0.57 1.98 9.12
C LEU A 68 0.62 2.78 10.43
N HIS A 69 1.37 3.88 10.43
CA HIS A 69 1.50 4.77 11.57
C HIS A 69 1.08 6.20 11.20
N ARG A 70 0.54 6.93 12.18
CA ARG A 70 0.32 8.37 12.10
C ARG A 70 1.20 9.05 13.13
N THR A 71 1.97 10.03 12.69
CA THR A 71 2.65 10.97 13.55
C THR A 71 1.78 12.21 13.71
N SER A 72 1.72 12.77 14.92
CA SER A 72 1.06 14.03 15.22
C SER A 72 1.83 14.80 16.29
N ASP A 73 1.77 16.13 16.24
CA ASP A 73 2.22 16.97 17.34
C ASP A 73 1.09 17.08 18.37
N GLU A 74 1.38 16.62 19.59
CA GLU A 74 0.50 16.80 20.74
C GLU A 74 1.20 17.71 21.74
N ARG A 75 0.93 19.02 21.64
CA ARG A 75 1.45 20.07 22.55
C ARG A 75 2.98 20.17 22.53
N GLY A 76 3.59 20.15 21.35
CA GLY A 76 5.04 20.21 21.16
C GLY A 76 5.76 18.86 21.33
N MET A 77 5.01 17.77 21.56
CA MET A 77 5.55 16.42 21.61
C MET A 77 5.09 15.64 20.39
N MET A 78 6.05 15.16 19.61
CA MET A 78 5.78 14.28 18.49
C MET A 78 5.36 12.90 19.01
N ARG A 79 4.13 12.49 18.69
CA ARG A 79 3.58 11.18 19.04
C ARG A 79 3.36 10.38 17.78
N MET A 80 3.81 9.12 17.79
CA MET A 80 3.58 8.17 16.71
C MET A 80 2.59 7.11 17.20
N MET A 81 1.53 6.88 16.44
CA MET A 81 0.44 5.96 16.79
C MET A 81 0.21 4.95 15.67
N HIS A 82 -0.05 3.70 16.04
CA HIS A 82 -0.47 2.68 15.09
C HIS A 82 -1.87 2.98 14.56
N VAL A 83 -2.10 2.66 13.29
CA VAL A 83 -3.38 2.78 12.59
C VAL A 83 -3.72 1.41 12.02
N ASP A 84 -4.81 0.81 12.51
CA ASP A 84 -5.20 -0.55 12.12
C ASP A 84 -5.68 -0.64 10.67
N LYS A 85 -6.33 0.43 10.19
CA LYS A 85 -6.83 0.53 8.82
C LYS A 85 -6.89 1.97 8.34
N LEU A 86 -6.71 2.17 7.05
CA LEU A 86 -6.92 3.45 6.37
C LEU A 86 -8.08 3.29 5.40
N ILE A 87 -9.08 4.15 5.56
CA ILE A 87 -10.24 4.21 4.67
C ILE A 87 -9.97 5.31 3.65
N LEU A 88 -10.13 4.98 2.37
CA LEU A 88 -10.00 5.88 1.24
C LEU A 88 -11.36 5.98 0.57
N THR A 89 -11.98 7.15 0.64
CA THR A 89 -13.23 7.40 -0.08
C THR A 89 -13.00 7.27 -1.59
N PRO A 90 -14.06 7.04 -2.40
CA PRO A 90 -13.95 6.98 -3.86
C PRO A 90 -13.15 8.16 -4.41
N ARG A 91 -12.25 7.90 -5.37
CA ARG A 91 -11.47 8.92 -6.08
C ARG A 91 -10.56 9.78 -5.18
N ALA A 92 -10.30 9.36 -3.94
CA ALA A 92 -9.48 10.10 -2.98
C ALA A 92 -8.00 9.75 -3.09
N GLN A 93 -7.17 10.70 -2.66
CA GLN A 93 -5.74 10.53 -2.48
C GLN A 93 -5.37 10.86 -1.03
N GLU A 94 -4.66 9.95 -0.39
CA GLU A 94 -4.07 10.14 0.94
C GLU A 94 -2.54 10.25 0.83
N SER A 95 -1.98 11.32 1.37
CA SER A 95 -0.53 11.55 1.35
C SER A 95 0.14 10.95 2.58
N LEU A 96 1.08 10.05 2.35
CA LEU A 96 1.97 9.50 3.37
C LEU A 96 3.24 10.34 3.39
N SER A 97 3.40 11.17 4.41
CA SER A 97 4.47 12.18 4.51
C SER A 97 5.10 12.24 5.91
N PRO A 98 6.36 12.73 6.02
CA PRO A 98 7.02 12.92 7.31
C PRO A 98 6.20 13.82 8.24
N GLY A 99 5.97 13.36 9.47
CA GLY A 99 5.14 14.09 10.44
C GLY A 99 3.64 13.84 10.30
N GLY A 100 3.21 13.04 9.32
CA GLY A 100 1.83 12.58 9.13
C GLY A 100 1.74 11.06 9.07
N LEU A 101 0.95 10.54 8.12
CA LEU A 101 0.82 9.11 7.86
C LEU A 101 2.07 8.55 7.17
N HIS A 102 2.47 7.34 7.51
CA HIS A 102 3.57 6.63 6.86
C HIS A 102 3.49 5.12 7.12
N LEU A 103 4.12 4.34 6.25
CA LEU A 103 4.27 2.90 6.44
C LEU A 103 5.60 2.62 7.14
N MET A 104 5.55 2.11 8.36
CA MET A 104 6.70 1.74 9.16
C MET A 104 7.10 0.29 8.92
N LEU A 105 8.29 0.08 8.37
CA LEU A 105 8.92 -1.22 8.20
C LEU A 105 9.73 -1.53 9.45
N THR A 106 9.56 -2.73 9.98
CA THR A 106 10.32 -3.21 11.13
C THR A 106 10.92 -4.58 10.87
N GLY A 107 12.12 -4.79 11.40
CA GLY A 107 12.88 -6.01 11.17
C GLY A 107 13.37 -6.11 9.74
N LEU A 108 14.01 -5.05 9.23
CA LEU A 108 14.68 -5.09 7.93
C LEU A 108 15.70 -6.23 7.89
N GLN A 109 15.68 -6.99 6.80
CA GLN A 109 16.56 -8.15 6.58
C GLN A 109 17.87 -7.75 5.90
N GLN A 110 17.90 -6.58 5.28
CA GLN A 110 19.05 -5.98 4.62
C GLN A 110 19.07 -4.47 4.84
N PHE A 111 20.23 -3.85 4.64
CA PHE A 111 20.34 -2.39 4.63
C PHE A 111 19.74 -1.86 3.33
N LEU A 112 18.98 -0.78 3.42
CA LEU A 112 18.43 -0.09 2.26
C LEU A 112 19.41 1.01 1.82
N THR A 113 19.89 0.90 0.59
CA THR A 113 20.87 1.84 0.04
C THR A 113 20.21 2.91 -0.83
N GLU A 114 20.85 4.06 -0.95
CA GLU A 114 20.34 5.15 -1.80
C GLU A 114 20.33 4.73 -3.27
N GLY A 115 19.25 5.05 -3.99
CA GLY A 115 19.06 4.70 -5.40
C GLY A 115 18.55 3.27 -5.63
N GLU A 116 18.43 2.46 -4.58
CA GLU A 116 17.85 1.12 -4.65
C GLU A 116 16.33 1.18 -4.78
N ARG A 117 15.78 0.26 -5.60
CA ARG A 117 14.34 0.02 -5.68
C ARG A 117 14.04 -1.30 -5.00
N VAL A 118 13.14 -1.28 -4.02
CA VAL A 118 12.73 -2.43 -3.22
C VAL A 118 11.24 -2.66 -3.28
#